data_AF-A0A965JTH4-F1
#
_entry.id   AF-A0A965JTH4-F1
#
_cell.length_a   1.000
_cell.length_b   1.000
_cell.length_c   1.000
_cell.angle_alpha   90.00
_cell.angle_beta   90.00
_cell.angle_gamma   90.00
#
_symmetry.space_group_name_H-M   'P 1'
#
loop_
_entity.id
_entity.type
_entity.pdbx_description
1 polymer ?
#
loop_
_entity_poly.entity_id
_entity_poly.type
_entity_poly.pdbx_seq_one_letter_code
_entity_poly.pdbx_strand_id
1 'polypeptide(L)'
;MANDNQKTLTGRSVFSVELTPEGVMVKTRFLTEDGKLMDMPAIFPSPDYALAQIDELRLLVSQKFGEAVKMSGQAQVDATQIISDLQKKS
;
A
#
# COMPACT_ATOMS: atom_id res chain seq x y z
N MET A 1 13.01 32.61 29.15
CA MET A 1 13.12 31.18 28.84
C MET A 1 12.37 30.93 27.53
N ALA A 2 13.03 31.09 26.39
CA ALA A 2 12.42 30.81 25.10
C ALA A 2 12.60 29.32 24.80
N ASN A 3 11.57 28.50 25.03
CA ASN A 3 11.50 27.17 24.44
C ASN A 3 10.82 27.31 23.08
N ASP A 4 11.60 27.84 22.13
CA ASP A 4 11.27 27.91 20.72
C ASP A 4 11.60 26.55 20.08
N ASN A 5 10.80 26.14 19.09
CA ASN A 5 10.80 24.86 18.35
C ASN A 5 9.84 23.74 18.79
N GLN A 6 8.62 24.07 19.21
CA GLN A 6 7.50 23.18 18.88
C GLN A 6 7.20 23.39 17.38
N LYS A 7 7.97 22.73 16.51
CA LYS A 7 7.71 22.76 15.07
C LYS A 7 6.38 22.06 14.86
N THR A 8 5.30 22.82 14.69
CA THR A 8 3.98 22.28 14.39
C THR A 8 4.09 21.50 13.08
N LEU A 9 4.05 20.18 13.18
CA LEU A 9 4.13 19.31 12.02
C LEU A 9 2.76 19.31 11.37
N THR A 10 2.64 19.95 10.21
CA THR A 10 1.42 19.94 9.38
C THR A 10 1.52 18.84 8.33
N GLY A 11 0.43 18.10 8.17
CA GLY A 11 0.38 16.94 7.30
C GLY A 11 -0.79 16.03 7.66
N ARG A 12 -0.77 14.83 7.09
CA ARG A 12 -1.85 13.85 7.24
C ARG A 12 -1.31 12.44 7.43
N SER A 13 -2.02 11.65 8.22
CA SER A 13 -1.73 10.22 8.35
C SER A 13 -2.19 9.48 7.08
N VAL A 14 -1.30 8.66 6.53
CA VAL A 14 -1.51 7.86 5.32
C VAL A 14 -1.16 6.40 5.57
N PHE A 15 -1.69 5.51 4.72
CA PHE A 15 -1.30 4.11 4.71
C PHE A 15 -0.42 3.81 3.50
N SER A 16 0.74 3.19 3.74
CA SER A 16 1.54 2.56 2.70
C SER A 16 1.14 1.09 2.61
N VAL A 17 0.68 0.66 1.45
CA VAL A 17 0.24 -0.73 1.21
C VAL A 17 1.11 -1.35 0.13
N GLU A 18 1.75 -2.46 0.45
CA GLU A 18 2.72 -3.14 -0.41
C GLU A 18 2.42 -4.63 -0.47
N LEU A 19 2.61 -5.26 -1.64
CA LEU A 19 2.53 -6.71 -1.80
C LEU A 19 3.91 -7.30 -1.53
N THR A 20 3.98 -8.27 -0.62
CA THR A 20 5.19 -9.05 -0.29
C THR A 20 4.94 -10.53 -0.59
N PRO A 21 5.98 -11.39 -0.61
CA PRO A 21 5.81 -12.83 -0.78
C PRO A 21 4.89 -13.48 0.28
N GLU A 22 4.84 -12.91 1.49
CA GLU A 22 4.05 -13.40 2.61
C GLU A 22 2.61 -12.86 2.62
N GLY A 23 2.31 -11.81 1.85
CA GLY A 23 0.97 -11.22 1.77
C GLY A 23 0.97 -9.71 1.52
N VAL A 24 -0.05 -9.02 2.02
CA VAL A 24 -0.16 -7.55 1.90
C VAL A 24 0.34 -6.91 3.20
N MET A 25 1.41 -6.13 3.11
CA MET A 25 1.98 -5.36 4.22
C MET A 25 1.36 -3.96 4.25
N VAL A 26 0.87 -3.55 5.42
CA VAL A 26 0.31 -2.22 5.67
C VAL A 26 1.16 -1.50 6.71
N LYS A 27 1.64 -0.29 6.37
CA LYS A 27 2.36 0.59 7.30
C LYS A 27 1.62 1.91 7.45
N THR A 28 1.52 2.39 8.69
CA THR A 28 1.11 3.78 8.96
C THR A 28 2.28 4.71 8.74
N ARG A 29 2.07 5.80 8.00
CA ARG A 29 3.04 6.88 7.83
C ARG A 29 2.37 8.24 7.99
N PHE A 30 3.17 9.27 8.19
CA PHE A 30 2.72 10.66 8.16
C PHE A 30 3.30 11.35 6.93
N LEU A 31 2.43 11.88 6.08
CA LEU A 31 2.81 12.68 4.92
C LEU A 31 2.71 14.16 5.30
N THR A 32 3.86 14.83 5.37
CA THR A 32 3.94 16.26 5.62
C THR A 32 3.52 17.06 4.37
N GLU A 33 3.15 18.33 4.55
CA GLU A 33 2.77 19.21 3.43
C GLU A 33 3.91 19.44 2.42
N ASP A 34 5.17 19.36 2.85
CA ASP A 34 6.36 19.40 1.97
C ASP A 34 6.64 18.05 1.27
N GLY A 35 5.71 17.09 1.38
CA GLY A 35 5.74 15.82 0.65
C GLY A 35 6.65 14.75 1.25
N LYS A 36 7.14 14.92 2.48
CA LYS A 36 7.97 13.91 3.16
C LYS A 36 7.10 12.87 3.85
N LEU A 37 7.50 11.61 3.70
CA LEU A 37 6.94 10.51 4.46
C LEU A 37 7.78 10.25 5.71
N MET A 38 7.13 10.25 6.85
CA MET A 38 7.73 9.98 8.15
C MET A 38 7.08 8.74 8.77
N ASP A 39 7.90 7.87 9.35
CA ASP A 39 7.40 6.74 10.14
C ASP A 39 6.90 7.26 11.49
N MET A 40 5.60 7.51 11.55
CA MET A 40 4.89 8.06 12.70
C MET A 40 3.55 7.33 12.88
N PRO A 41 3.01 7.28 14.11
CA PRO A 41 1.69 6.72 14.33
C PRO A 41 0.64 7.51 13.55
N ALA A 42 -0.39 6.81 13.06
CA ALA A 42 -1.56 7.47 12.49
C ALA A 42 -2.36 8.16 13.61
N ILE A 43 -2.62 9.46 13.46
CA ILE A 43 -3.47 10.23 14.37
C ILE A 43 -4.74 10.59 13.61
N PHE A 44 -5.89 10.17 14.12
CA PHE A 44 -7.19 10.50 13.53
C PHE A 44 -7.85 11.62 14.34
N PRO A 45 -7.92 12.85 13.80
CA PRO A 45 -8.45 14.00 14.53
C PRO A 45 -9.97 13.99 14.65
N SER A 46 -10.68 13.21 13.83
CA SER A 46 -12.13 13.08 13.86
C SER A 46 -12.59 11.70 13.39
N PRO A 47 -13.81 11.27 13.75
CA PRO A 47 -14.42 10.05 13.22
C PRO A 47 -14.53 10.04 11.70
N ASP A 48 -14.97 11.15 11.10
CA ASP A 48 -15.13 11.27 9.64
C ASP A 48 -13.79 11.06 8.92
N TYR A 49 -12.71 11.65 9.44
CA TYR A 49 -11.37 11.45 8.90
C TYR A 49 -10.93 9.99 9.05
N ALA A 50 -11.15 9.37 10.22
CA ALA A 50 -10.78 7.98 10.47
C ALA A 50 -11.47 7.05 9.47
N LEU A 51 -12.79 7.21 9.27
CA LEU A 51 -13.58 6.39 8.36
C LEU A 51 -13.12 6.55 6.91
N ALA A 52 -12.89 7.78 6.46
CA ALA A 52 -12.36 8.04 5.12
C ALA A 52 -11.02 7.33 4.88
N GLN A 53 -10.09 7.38 5.85
CA GLN A 53 -8.81 6.69 5.74
C GLN A 53 -8.94 5.16 5.76
N ILE A 54 -9.90 4.61 6.52
CA ILE A 54 -10.17 3.16 6.56
C ILE A 54 -10.76 2.68 5.23
N ASP A 55 -11.66 3.46 4.63
CA ASP A 55 -12.25 3.14 3.32
C ASP A 55 -11.18 3.16 2.22
N GLU A 56 -10.27 4.15 2.25
CA GLU A 56 -9.12 4.20 1.36
C GLU A 56 -8.22 2.97 1.54
N LEU A 57 -7.89 2.61 2.78
CA LEU A 57 -7.10 1.43 3.09
C LEU A 57 -7.75 0.14 2.55
N ARG A 58 -9.06 -0.01 2.75
CA ARG A 58 -9.82 -1.16 2.25
C ARG A 58 -9.67 -1.29 0.74
N LEU A 59 -9.78 -0.18 0.00
CA LEU A 59 -9.62 -0.16 -1.45
C LEU A 59 -8.20 -0.58 -1.86
N LEU A 60 -7.18 0.01 -1.24
CA LEU A 60 -5.77 -0.27 -1.55
C LEU A 60 -5.39 -1.74 -1.28
N VAL A 61 -5.82 -2.30 -0.15
CA VAL A 61 -5.57 -3.71 0.18
C VAL A 61 -6.25 -4.64 -0.82
N SER A 62 -7.51 -4.34 -1.19
CA SER A 62 -8.24 -5.13 -2.19
C SER A 62 -7.55 -5.10 -3.55
N GLN A 63 -7.03 -3.94 -3.96
CA GLN A 63 -6.26 -3.80 -5.20
C GLN A 63 -4.98 -4.65 -5.17
N LYS A 64 -4.23 -4.65 -4.06
CA LYS A 64 -2.99 -5.43 -3.94
C LYS A 64 -3.22 -6.94 -3.99
N PHE A 65 -4.30 -7.44 -3.39
CA PHE A 65 -4.70 -8.84 -3.59
C PHE A 65 -5.15 -9.14 -5.02
N GLY A 66 -5.86 -8.20 -5.67
CA GLY A 66 -6.19 -8.32 -7.09
C GLY A 66 -4.96 -8.38 -7.99
N GLU A 67 -3.92 -7.59 -7.71
CA GLU A 67 -2.62 -7.65 -8.38
C GLU A 67 -1.96 -9.03 -8.17
N ALA A 68 -1.95 -9.54 -6.93
CA ALA A 68 -1.37 -10.85 -6.62
C ALA A 68 -2.04 -11.99 -7.40
N VAL A 69 -3.36 -11.97 -7.54
CA VAL A 69 -4.13 -12.96 -8.33
C VAL A 69 -3.82 -12.83 -9.82
N LYS A 70 -3.70 -11.62 -10.34
CA LYS A 70 -3.32 -11.41 -11.75
C LYS A 70 -1.91 -11.92 -12.02
N MET A 71 -0.95 -11.66 -11.13
CA MET A 71 0.42 -12.14 -11.27
C MET A 71 0.51 -13.66 -11.21
N SER A 72 -0.24 -14.32 -10.33
CA SER A 72 -0.27 -15.79 -10.26
C SER A 72 -0.99 -16.41 -11.46
N GLY A 73 -2.09 -15.81 -11.92
CA GLY A 73 -2.79 -16.22 -13.14
C GLY A 73 -1.95 -16.03 -14.41
N GLN A 74 -1.23 -14.90 -14.52
CA GLN A 74 -0.29 -14.66 -15.63
C GLN A 74 0.87 -15.66 -15.60
N ALA A 75 1.44 -15.95 -14.43
CA ALA A 75 2.47 -16.99 -14.30
C ALA A 75 1.97 -18.37 -14.76
N GLN A 76 0.70 -18.70 -14.53
CA GLN A 76 0.08 -19.94 -15.03
C GLN A 76 -0.16 -19.92 -16.54
N VAL A 77 -0.62 -18.79 -17.10
CA VAL A 77 -0.81 -18.62 -18.55
C VAL A 77 0.52 -18.74 -19.28
N ASP A 78 1.56 -18.07 -18.80
CA ASP A 78 2.91 -18.13 -19.37
C ASP A 78 3.47 -19.56 -19.33
N ALA A 79 3.35 -20.25 -18.18
CA ALA A 79 3.76 -21.65 -18.07
C ALA A 79 3.00 -22.57 -19.05
N THR A 80 1.69 -22.37 -19.20
CA THR A 80 0.86 -23.17 -20.12
C THR A 80 1.23 -22.93 -21.58
N GLN A 81 1.52 -21.68 -21.95
CA GLN A 81 1.97 -21.31 -23.30
C GLN A 81 3.34 -21.93 -23.61
N ILE A 82 4.30 -21.84 -22.68
CA ILE A 82 5.63 -22.45 -22.84
C ILE A 82 5.53 -23.97 -23.04
N ILE A 83 4.70 -24.66 -22.25
CA ILE A 83 4.49 -26.11 -22.38
C ILE A 83 3.83 -26.45 -23.74
N SER A 84 2.84 -25.66 -24.16
CA SER A 84 2.14 -25.86 -25.44
C SER A 84 3.07 -25.66 -26.65
N ASP A 85 3.97 -24.68 -26.57
CA ASP A 85 4.94 -24.38 -27.62
C ASP A 85 6.03 -25.46 -27.73
N LEU A 86 6.43 -26.07 -26.60
CA LEU A 86 7.34 -27.22 -26.59
C LEU A 86 6.72 -28.46 -27.23
N GLN A 87 5.43 -28.70 -27.01
CA GLN A 87 4.69 -29.83 -27.60
C GLN A 87 4.48 -29.69 -29.11
N LYS A 88 4.36 -28.47 -29.63
CA LYS A 88 4.21 -28.21 -31.08
C LYS A 88 5.51 -28.34 -31.87
N LYS A 89 6.66 -28.31 -31.18
CA LYS A 89 8.00 -28.41 -31.79
C LYS A 89 8.60 -29.82 -31.76
N SER A 90 7.89 -30.79 -31.20
CA SER A 90 8.24 -32.23 -31.19
C SER A 90 7.40 -32.98 -32.23
#